data_AF-N1RJ24-F1
#
_entry.id   AF-N1RJ24-F1
#
_cell.length_a   1.000
_cell.length_b   1.000
_cell.length_c   1.000
_cell.angle_alpha   90.00
_cell.angle_beta   90.00
_cell.angle_gamma   90.00
#
_symmetry.space_group_name_H-M   'P 1'
#
loop_
_entity.id
_entity.type
_entity.pdbx_description
1 polymer ?
#
loop_
_entity_poly.entity_id
_entity_poly.type
_entity_poly.pdbx_seq_one_letter_code
_entity_poly.pdbx_strand_id
1 'polypeptide(L)'
;MASRPSPTSERPTYLDVLDNEHRKVLERAVRNLLSTEVAEVIYAQILDGLPTEKSLRDSSDYVKDHPVHSIQHTEICPGYVEKAREFSNQFDLLQLQIKFKTIKAFEDALPGSEQFSLRLIELVAVAFHEIGAHLFDLDDGAHKHKVYEEWRQTVLEEKERCNAMWIHGDLIRGPRTLYSPTKEQFDALTRYERKLPPNPPQPGCVEDGMDWPELDDRRILLLGGFSNAQGEPYVNDDEYAAATVRIKNITPSSPLWRPSEI
;
A
#
# COMPACT_ATOMS: atom_id res chain seq x y z
N MET A 1 -8.75 -54.00 11.70
CA MET A 1 -9.10 -52.57 11.47
C MET A 1 -8.74 -52.27 10.03
N ALA A 2 -9.73 -51.89 9.22
CA ALA A 2 -9.60 -51.74 7.79
C ALA A 2 -8.84 -50.46 7.43
N SER A 3 -7.78 -50.59 6.64
CA SER A 3 -7.04 -49.48 6.05
C SER A 3 -7.95 -48.74 5.07
N ARG A 4 -8.18 -47.45 5.33
CA ARG A 4 -8.82 -46.53 4.37
C ARG A 4 -7.85 -46.28 3.21
N PRO A 5 -8.23 -46.45 1.95
CA PRO A 5 -7.48 -45.88 0.84
C PRO A 5 -7.67 -44.37 0.85
N SER A 6 -6.56 -43.63 0.89
CA SER A 6 -6.53 -42.19 0.64
C SER A 6 -6.92 -41.95 -0.83
N PRO A 7 -7.92 -41.10 -1.14
CA PRO A 7 -8.20 -40.77 -2.52
C PRO A 7 -7.10 -39.82 -3.01
N THR A 8 -6.24 -40.31 -3.88
CA THR A 8 -5.49 -39.47 -4.82
C THR A 8 -6.49 -38.73 -5.69
N SER A 9 -6.89 -37.54 -5.25
CA SER A 9 -7.53 -36.57 -6.12
C SER A 9 -6.44 -36.03 -7.03
N GLU A 10 -6.22 -36.69 -8.16
CA GLU A 10 -5.63 -36.08 -9.34
C GLU A 10 -6.54 -34.89 -9.71
N ARG A 11 -6.24 -33.71 -9.15
CA ARG A 11 -6.84 -32.47 -9.63
C ARG A 11 -6.18 -32.23 -11.00
N PRO A 12 -6.95 -32.13 -12.09
CA PRO A 12 -6.38 -31.81 -13.38
C PRO A 12 -5.61 -30.49 -13.24
N THR A 13 -4.32 -30.53 -13.54
CA THR A 13 -3.50 -29.34 -13.62
C THR A 13 -4.11 -28.44 -14.69
N TYR A 14 -4.56 -27.25 -14.31
CA TYR A 14 -5.29 -26.34 -15.22
C TYR A 14 -4.50 -25.98 -16.49
N LEU A 15 -3.19 -26.24 -16.52
CA LEU A 15 -2.34 -26.12 -17.70
C LEU A 15 -2.69 -27.10 -18.83
N ASP A 16 -3.42 -28.19 -18.56
CA ASP A 16 -3.86 -29.13 -19.60
C ASP A 16 -4.90 -28.53 -20.55
N VAL A 17 -5.42 -27.35 -20.20
CA VAL A 17 -6.28 -26.51 -21.03
C VAL A 17 -5.50 -25.80 -22.14
N LEU A 18 -4.19 -25.57 -21.94
CA LEU A 18 -3.36 -24.86 -22.90
C LEU A 18 -3.00 -25.76 -24.08
N ASP A 19 -3.13 -25.23 -25.29
CA ASP A 19 -2.55 -25.85 -26.47
C ASP A 19 -1.00 -25.87 -26.39
N ASN A 20 -0.39 -26.59 -27.33
CA ASN A 20 1.05 -26.78 -27.35
C ASN A 20 1.83 -25.48 -27.61
N GLU A 21 1.28 -24.53 -28.36
CA GLU A 21 1.94 -23.26 -28.66
C GLU A 21 1.93 -22.35 -27.42
N HIS A 22 0.76 -22.14 -26.82
CA HIS A 22 0.56 -21.36 -25.60
C HIS A 22 1.40 -21.89 -24.45
N ARG A 23 1.38 -23.22 -24.24
CA ARG A 23 2.17 -23.87 -23.20
C ARG A 23 3.67 -23.61 -23.39
N LYS A 24 4.20 -23.81 -24.60
CA LYS A 24 5.63 -23.58 -24.90
C LYS A 24 6.05 -22.14 -24.68
N VAL A 25 5.21 -21.19 -25.08
CA VAL A 25 5.51 -19.76 -24.91
C VAL A 25 5.54 -19.39 -23.43
N LEU A 26 4.55 -19.84 -22.66
CA LEU A 26 4.50 -19.61 -21.22
C LEU A 26 5.70 -20.25 -20.51
N GLU A 27 6.00 -21.52 -20.80
CA GLU A 27 7.14 -22.23 -20.22
C GLU A 27 8.45 -21.52 -20.50
N ARG A 28 8.67 -21.13 -21.75
CA ARG A 28 9.86 -20.38 -22.15
C ARG A 28 9.94 -19.05 -21.43
N ALA A 29 8.85 -18.30 -21.30
CA ALA A 29 8.84 -17.00 -20.63
C ALA A 29 9.19 -17.13 -19.14
N VAL A 30 8.59 -18.09 -18.45
CA VAL A 30 8.86 -18.36 -17.03
C VAL A 30 10.30 -18.83 -16.84
N ARG A 31 10.79 -19.78 -17.65
CA ARG A 31 12.18 -20.26 -17.57
C ARG A 31 13.21 -19.16 -17.83
N ASN A 32 12.96 -18.29 -18.82
CA ASN A 32 13.84 -17.17 -19.12
C ASN A 32 13.95 -16.22 -17.93
N LEU A 33 12.84 -15.86 -17.28
CA LEU A 33 12.87 -15.00 -16.12
C LEU A 33 13.51 -15.69 -14.91
N LEU A 34 13.25 -16.99 -14.69
CA LEU A 34 13.88 -17.75 -13.61
C LEU A 34 15.41 -17.85 -13.76
N SER A 35 15.91 -17.78 -15.00
CA SER A 35 17.35 -17.77 -15.28
C SER A 35 18.04 -16.42 -15.04
N THR A 36 17.29 -15.38 -14.65
CA THR A 36 17.87 -14.07 -14.35
C THR A 36 18.49 -14.05 -12.97
N GLU A 37 19.59 -13.28 -12.82
CA GLU A 37 20.22 -13.03 -11.52
C GLU A 37 19.25 -12.38 -10.53
N VAL A 38 18.37 -11.51 -11.01
CA VAL A 38 17.35 -10.87 -10.18
C VAL A 38 16.39 -11.90 -9.57
N ALA A 39 15.91 -12.87 -10.35
CA ALA A 39 15.05 -13.93 -9.84
C ALA A 39 15.78 -14.82 -8.82
N GLU A 40 17.04 -15.19 -9.10
CA GLU A 40 17.88 -15.96 -8.16
C GLU A 40 18.03 -15.24 -6.82
N VAL A 41 18.37 -13.95 -6.84
CA VAL A 41 18.56 -13.13 -5.63
C VAL A 41 17.25 -12.95 -4.85
N ILE A 42 16.11 -12.78 -5.53
CA ILE A 42 14.80 -12.63 -4.88
C ILE A 42 14.39 -13.94 -4.21
N TYR A 43 14.45 -15.06 -4.93
CA TYR A 43 14.05 -16.35 -4.37
C TYR A 43 15.00 -16.86 -3.30
N ALA A 44 16.29 -16.52 -3.41
CA ALA A 44 17.25 -16.79 -2.34
C ALA A 44 16.88 -16.02 -1.06
N GLN A 45 16.49 -14.74 -1.13
CA GLN A 45 16.03 -13.98 0.03
C GLN A 45 14.72 -14.52 0.62
N ILE A 46 13.78 -14.99 -0.22
CA ILE A 46 12.55 -15.64 0.25
C ILE A 46 12.88 -16.93 1.00
N LEU A 47 13.75 -17.77 0.43
CA LEU A 47 14.19 -19.01 1.05
C LEU A 47 15.04 -18.77 2.30
N ASP A 48 15.84 -17.71 2.34
CA ASP A 48 16.62 -17.28 3.51
C ASP A 48 15.68 -16.84 4.65
N GLY A 49 14.55 -16.24 4.27
CA GLY A 49 13.45 -15.83 5.14
C GLY A 49 13.52 -14.38 5.60
N LEU A 50 14.54 -13.63 5.18
CA LEU A 50 14.62 -12.18 5.32
C LEU A 50 15.20 -11.53 4.06
N PRO A 51 14.72 -10.32 3.70
CA PRO A 51 15.38 -9.55 2.65
C PRO A 51 16.73 -9.02 3.13
N THR A 52 17.62 -8.69 2.22
CA THR A 52 18.84 -7.94 2.54
C THR A 52 18.50 -6.48 2.87
N GLU A 53 19.36 -5.80 3.63
CA GLU A 53 19.23 -4.37 3.90
C GLU A 53 19.10 -3.53 2.64
N LYS A 54 19.83 -3.91 1.58
CA LYS A 54 19.76 -3.25 0.28
C LYS A 54 18.38 -3.44 -0.35
N SER A 55 17.89 -4.69 -0.42
CA SER A 55 16.58 -4.99 -0.99
C SER A 55 15.43 -4.35 -0.20
N LEU A 56 15.56 -4.24 1.13
CA LEU A 56 14.59 -3.51 1.95
C LEU A 56 14.64 -2.00 1.67
N ARG A 57 15.83 -1.40 1.55
CA ARG A 57 16.00 0.02 1.24
C ARG A 57 15.45 0.40 -0.14
N ASP A 58 15.62 -0.48 -1.12
CA ASP A 58 15.12 -0.29 -2.48
C ASP A 58 13.59 -0.54 -2.58
N SER A 59 12.97 -1.06 -1.52
CA SER A 59 11.51 -1.22 -1.45
C SER A 59 10.79 0.12 -1.19
N SER A 60 9.51 0.21 -1.57
CA SER A 60 8.72 1.43 -1.36
C SER A 60 8.40 1.71 0.11
N ASP A 61 8.58 0.71 0.99
CA ASP A 61 8.05 0.70 2.34
C ASP A 61 9.21 0.66 3.34
N TYR A 62 9.96 1.77 3.46
CA TYR A 62 11.03 1.86 4.45
C TYR A 62 10.48 1.72 5.88
N VAL A 63 10.91 0.68 6.59
CA VAL A 63 10.54 0.47 8.00
C VAL A 63 11.78 0.52 8.87
N LYS A 64 11.88 1.61 9.65
CA LYS A 64 13.06 1.98 10.45
C LYS A 64 13.53 0.87 11.40
N ASP A 65 12.61 0.08 11.94
CA ASP A 65 12.90 -0.93 12.97
C ASP A 65 12.74 -2.37 12.45
N HIS A 66 12.88 -2.58 11.13
CA HIS A 66 12.81 -3.93 10.53
C HIS A 66 13.93 -4.85 11.07
N PRO A 67 13.69 -6.16 11.32
CA PRO A 67 14.66 -7.09 11.90
C PRO A 67 15.98 -7.17 11.13
N VAL A 68 15.90 -6.94 9.82
CA VAL A 68 17.05 -6.86 8.91
C VAL A 68 18.14 -5.90 9.39
N HIS A 69 17.77 -4.77 10.02
CA HIS A 69 18.74 -3.81 10.56
C HIS A 69 19.34 -4.24 11.89
N SER A 70 18.59 -4.97 12.73
CA SER A 70 19.07 -5.41 14.04
C SER A 70 20.05 -6.58 13.93
N ILE A 71 19.87 -7.44 12.92
CA ILE A 71 20.76 -8.58 12.64
C ILE A 71 21.81 -8.28 11.58
N GLN A 72 21.82 -7.06 11.01
CA GLN A 72 22.74 -6.64 9.94
C GLN A 72 22.73 -7.58 8.73
N HIS A 73 21.53 -7.92 8.25
CA HIS A 73 21.33 -8.85 7.13
C HIS A 73 21.73 -8.18 5.81
N THR A 74 23.03 -8.06 5.58
CA THR A 74 23.63 -7.35 4.45
C THR A 74 23.83 -8.26 3.24
N GLU A 75 24.03 -9.55 3.48
CA GLU A 75 24.21 -10.60 2.49
C GLU A 75 23.24 -11.75 2.78
N ILE A 76 22.90 -12.50 1.74
CA ILE A 76 22.09 -13.71 1.84
C ILE A 76 22.89 -14.78 2.61
N CYS A 77 22.24 -15.52 3.51
CA CYS A 77 22.88 -16.58 4.26
C CYS A 77 23.50 -17.66 3.35
N PRO A 78 24.65 -18.25 3.72
CA PRO A 78 25.31 -19.28 2.90
C PRO A 78 24.39 -20.45 2.55
N GLY A 79 24.38 -20.87 1.28
CA GLY A 79 23.59 -22.01 0.79
C GLY A 79 22.24 -21.65 0.17
N TYR A 80 21.68 -20.47 0.46
CA TYR A 80 20.34 -20.10 -0.03
C TYR A 80 20.32 -19.65 -1.49
N VAL A 81 21.44 -19.12 -1.99
CA VAL A 81 21.62 -18.83 -3.42
C VAL A 81 21.68 -20.14 -4.22
N GLU A 82 22.45 -21.12 -3.76
CA GLU A 82 22.53 -22.44 -4.38
C GLU A 82 21.18 -23.15 -4.37
N LYS A 83 20.44 -23.03 -3.26
CA LYS A 83 19.10 -23.59 -3.12
C LYS A 83 18.09 -22.96 -4.08
N ALA A 84 18.11 -21.63 -4.22
CA ALA A 84 17.28 -20.93 -5.20
C ALA A 84 17.62 -21.37 -6.63
N ARG A 85 18.92 -21.52 -6.95
CA ARG A 85 19.38 -22.01 -8.25
C ARG A 85 18.93 -23.45 -8.52
N GLU A 86 19.03 -24.34 -7.53
CA GLU A 86 18.57 -25.72 -7.64
C GLU A 86 17.07 -25.78 -7.90
N PHE A 87 16.28 -24.99 -7.17
CA PHE A 87 14.84 -24.86 -7.39
C PHE A 87 14.54 -24.39 -8.82
N SER A 88 15.16 -23.29 -9.28
CA SER A 88 14.96 -22.76 -10.63
C SER A 88 15.28 -23.78 -11.73
N ASN A 89 16.29 -24.63 -11.52
CA ASN A 89 16.66 -25.68 -12.47
C ASN A 89 15.66 -26.85 -12.50
N GLN A 90 15.04 -27.17 -11.36
CA GLN A 90 14.09 -28.27 -11.22
C GLN A 90 12.63 -27.84 -11.40
N PHE A 91 12.38 -26.53 -11.56
CA PHE A 91 11.04 -25.98 -11.62
C PHE A 91 10.20 -26.57 -12.78
N ASP A 92 8.97 -26.95 -12.43
CA ASP A 92 7.94 -27.43 -13.35
C ASP A 92 6.69 -26.55 -13.22
N LEU A 93 6.21 -26.04 -14.36
CA LEU A 93 4.98 -25.25 -14.44
C LEU A 93 3.77 -25.97 -13.83
N LEU A 94 3.73 -27.31 -13.87
CA LEU A 94 2.63 -28.10 -13.32
C LEU A 94 2.43 -27.89 -11.81
N GLN A 95 3.42 -27.34 -11.11
CA GLN A 95 3.33 -27.03 -9.68
C GLN A 95 2.48 -25.79 -9.38
N LEU A 96 2.23 -24.93 -10.38
CA LEU A 96 1.56 -23.64 -10.20
C LEU A 96 0.03 -23.79 -10.04
N GLN A 97 -0.54 -23.08 -9.06
CA GLN A 97 -1.98 -23.02 -8.83
C GLN A 97 -2.61 -21.78 -9.48
N ILE A 98 -2.64 -21.75 -10.80
CA ILE A 98 -3.22 -20.62 -11.53
C ILE A 98 -4.74 -20.81 -11.71
N LYS A 99 -5.50 -19.75 -11.46
CA LYS A 99 -6.95 -19.74 -11.65
C LYS A 99 -7.32 -20.08 -13.10
N PHE A 100 -8.26 -21.01 -13.26
CA PHE A 100 -8.76 -21.46 -14.58
C PHE A 100 -9.14 -20.30 -15.51
N LYS A 101 -9.85 -19.29 -15.00
CA LYS A 101 -10.26 -18.11 -15.79
C LYS A 101 -9.07 -17.39 -16.42
N THR A 102 -7.94 -17.30 -15.71
CA THR A 102 -6.74 -16.63 -16.18
C THR A 102 -6.04 -17.45 -17.27
N ILE A 103 -5.91 -18.77 -17.06
CA ILE A 103 -5.37 -19.69 -18.07
C ILE A 103 -6.23 -19.67 -19.33
N LYS A 104 -7.55 -19.75 -19.18
CA LYS A 104 -8.47 -19.77 -20.32
C LYS A 104 -8.43 -18.46 -21.11
N ALA A 105 -8.32 -17.32 -20.43
CA ALA A 105 -8.19 -16.03 -21.10
C ALA A 105 -6.88 -15.88 -21.89
N PHE A 106 -5.82 -16.59 -21.50
CA PHE A 106 -4.58 -16.65 -22.30
C PHE A 106 -4.74 -17.57 -23.51
N GLU A 107 -5.30 -18.77 -23.32
CA GLU A 107 -5.57 -19.72 -24.41
C GLU A 107 -6.48 -19.13 -25.50
N ASP A 108 -7.45 -18.31 -25.11
CA ASP A 108 -8.38 -17.67 -26.04
C ASP A 108 -7.76 -16.48 -26.79
N ALA A 109 -6.56 -16.03 -26.41
CA ALA A 109 -5.89 -14.90 -27.03
C ALA A 109 -5.10 -15.34 -28.27
N LEU A 110 -5.25 -14.62 -29.39
CA LEU A 110 -4.54 -14.96 -30.62
C LEU A 110 -3.02 -14.75 -30.48
N PRO A 111 -2.17 -15.76 -30.75
CA PRO A 111 -0.72 -15.61 -30.72
C PRO A 111 -0.23 -14.42 -31.56
N GLY A 112 0.67 -13.63 -30.99
CA GLY A 112 1.21 -12.42 -31.62
C GLY A 112 0.34 -11.17 -31.49
N SER A 113 -0.86 -11.26 -30.90
CA SER A 113 -1.67 -10.08 -30.57
C SER A 113 -1.18 -9.35 -29.31
N GLU A 114 -1.58 -8.08 -29.16
CA GLU A 114 -1.35 -7.30 -27.93
C GLU A 114 -2.01 -7.98 -26.72
N GLN A 115 -3.24 -8.48 -26.90
CA GLN A 115 -3.96 -9.20 -25.86
C GLN A 115 -3.20 -10.43 -25.39
N PHE A 116 -2.66 -11.23 -26.31
CA PHE A 116 -1.83 -12.39 -25.98
C PHE A 116 -0.60 -11.99 -25.17
N SER A 117 0.05 -10.90 -25.54
CA SER A 117 1.24 -10.39 -24.84
C SER A 117 0.91 -9.95 -23.41
N LEU A 118 -0.22 -9.24 -23.22
CA LEU A 118 -0.69 -8.85 -21.89
C LEU A 118 -1.08 -10.06 -21.03
N ARG A 119 -1.75 -11.06 -21.61
CA ARG A 119 -2.13 -12.30 -20.90
C ARG A 119 -0.90 -13.13 -20.53
N LEU A 120 0.12 -13.17 -21.39
CA LEU A 120 1.40 -13.81 -21.08
C LEU A 120 2.09 -13.11 -19.89
N ILE A 121 2.17 -11.78 -19.89
CA ILE A 121 2.73 -11.01 -18.77
C ILE A 121 1.97 -11.28 -17.47
N GLU A 122 0.63 -11.30 -17.53
CA GLU A 122 -0.21 -11.64 -16.38
C GLU A 122 0.11 -13.03 -15.83
N LEU A 123 0.15 -14.06 -16.68
CA LEU A 123 0.44 -15.42 -16.24
C LEU A 123 1.85 -15.58 -15.69
N VAL A 124 2.83 -14.90 -16.29
CA VAL A 124 4.21 -14.87 -15.80
C VAL A 124 4.28 -14.21 -14.41
N ALA A 125 3.59 -13.08 -14.21
CA ALA A 125 3.54 -12.41 -12.92
C ALA A 125 2.88 -13.29 -11.85
N VAL A 126 1.76 -13.95 -12.20
CA VAL A 126 1.09 -14.91 -11.31
C VAL A 126 2.01 -16.09 -11.00
N ALA A 127 2.70 -16.66 -11.99
CA ALA A 127 3.65 -17.75 -11.79
C ALA A 127 4.74 -17.37 -10.79
N PHE A 128 5.33 -16.19 -10.93
CA PHE A 128 6.38 -15.71 -10.03
C PHE A 128 5.88 -15.48 -8.61
N HIS A 129 4.65 -14.98 -8.46
CA HIS A 129 4.00 -14.85 -7.17
C HIS A 129 3.74 -16.21 -6.51
N GLU A 130 3.19 -17.17 -7.26
CA GLU A 130 2.91 -18.52 -6.77
C GLU A 130 4.20 -19.25 -6.37
N ILE A 131 5.29 -19.11 -7.14
CA ILE A 131 6.61 -19.61 -6.76
C ILE A 131 7.08 -18.97 -5.45
N GLY A 132 7.00 -17.66 -5.35
CA GLY A 132 7.41 -16.94 -4.14
C GLY A 132 6.62 -17.39 -2.91
N ALA A 133 5.30 -17.52 -3.05
CA ALA A 133 4.43 -18.03 -1.99
C ALA A 133 4.78 -19.48 -1.61
N HIS A 134 5.00 -20.34 -2.60
CA HIS A 134 5.41 -21.72 -2.35
C HIS A 134 6.74 -21.82 -1.59
N LEU A 135 7.76 -21.06 -2.02
CA LEU A 135 9.07 -21.04 -1.37
C LEU A 135 9.01 -20.46 0.04
N PHE A 136 8.18 -19.43 0.23
CA PHE A 136 7.89 -18.89 1.55
C PHE A 136 7.27 -19.97 2.43
N ASP A 137 6.18 -20.63 2.00
CA ASP A 137 5.47 -21.66 2.77
C ASP A 137 6.34 -22.85 3.22
N LEU A 138 7.51 -23.09 2.61
CA LEU A 138 8.48 -24.09 3.10
C LEU A 138 8.98 -23.77 4.51
N ASP A 139 9.08 -22.48 4.88
CA ASP A 139 9.62 -21.95 6.15
C ASP A 139 10.92 -22.66 6.58
N ASP A 140 11.76 -23.04 5.62
CA ASP A 140 12.99 -23.80 5.85
C ASP A 140 14.25 -22.91 5.81
N GLY A 141 14.02 -21.59 5.85
CA GLY A 141 15.04 -20.55 5.90
C GLY A 141 15.86 -20.48 7.18
N ALA A 142 16.95 -19.72 7.09
CA ALA A 142 17.82 -19.40 8.22
C ALA A 142 17.07 -18.52 9.21
N HIS A 143 16.23 -17.64 8.66
CA HIS A 143 15.34 -16.76 9.37
C HIS A 143 13.90 -17.27 9.22
N LYS A 144 13.43 -18.03 10.21
CA LYS A 144 12.04 -18.53 10.23
C LYS A 144 11.03 -17.40 10.16
N HIS A 145 9.86 -17.68 9.57
CA HIS A 145 8.74 -16.74 9.48
C HIS A 145 8.43 -16.07 10.81
N LYS A 146 8.56 -16.84 11.90
CA LYS A 146 8.40 -16.36 13.28
C LYS A 146 9.14 -15.05 13.55
N VAL A 147 10.37 -14.86 13.04
CA VAL A 147 11.15 -13.63 13.24
C VAL A 147 10.45 -12.41 12.61
N TYR A 148 9.99 -12.56 11.37
CA TYR A 148 9.25 -11.51 10.67
C TYR A 148 7.85 -11.31 11.25
N GLU A 149 7.15 -12.40 11.57
CA GLU A 149 5.79 -12.37 12.12
C GLU A 149 5.74 -11.71 13.49
N GLU A 150 6.66 -12.06 14.40
CA GLU A 150 6.74 -11.43 15.73
C GLU A 150 6.96 -9.92 15.60
N TRP A 151 7.90 -9.50 14.74
CA TRP A 151 8.11 -8.08 14.46
C TRP A 151 6.89 -7.41 13.81
N ARG A 152 6.26 -8.07 12.84
CA ARG A 152 5.06 -7.54 12.18
C ARG A 152 3.93 -7.34 13.19
N GLN A 153 3.78 -8.27 14.14
CA GLN A 153 2.80 -8.12 15.22
C GLN A 153 3.16 -6.95 16.14
N THR A 154 4.43 -6.76 16.53
CA THR A 154 4.80 -5.59 17.35
C THR A 154 4.50 -4.28 16.63
N VAL A 155 4.77 -4.19 15.32
CA VAL A 155 4.43 -3.00 14.52
C VAL A 155 2.92 -2.79 14.43
N LEU A 156 2.13 -3.86 14.27
CA LEU A 156 0.67 -3.77 14.24
C LEU A 156 0.08 -3.38 15.60
N GLU A 157 0.56 -3.95 16.70
CA GLU A 157 0.17 -3.60 18.06
C GLU A 157 0.51 -2.15 18.39
N GLU A 158 1.69 -1.66 17.99
CA GLU A 158 2.06 -0.25 18.11
C GLU A 158 1.14 0.66 17.28
N LYS A 159 0.78 0.24 16.06
CA LYS A 159 -0.16 0.96 15.20
C LYS A 159 -1.58 0.97 15.76
N GLU A 160 -2.04 -0.12 16.37
CA GLU A 160 -3.37 -0.20 17.01
C GLU A 160 -3.43 0.56 18.34
N ARG A 161 -2.33 0.60 19.11
CA ARG A 161 -2.20 1.42 20.33
C ARG A 161 -2.26 2.91 20.04
N CYS A 162 -1.85 3.32 18.85
CA CYS A 162 -2.00 4.67 18.34
C CYS A 162 -3.39 4.79 17.67
N ASN A 163 -4.43 5.23 18.40
CA ASN A 163 -5.77 5.62 17.89
C ASN A 163 -5.72 6.82 16.91
N ALA A 164 -4.77 6.87 15.99
CA ALA A 164 -4.60 7.93 15.01
C ALA A 164 -5.45 7.64 13.78
N MET A 165 -6.30 8.61 13.41
CA MET A 165 -6.87 8.70 12.07
C MET A 165 -5.74 9.07 11.11
N TRP A 166 -5.31 8.10 10.30
CA TRP A 166 -4.29 8.32 9.29
C TRP A 166 -4.94 8.78 7.99
N ILE A 167 -4.88 10.08 7.73
CA ILE A 167 -4.88 10.60 6.36
C ILE A 167 -3.46 10.31 5.85
N HIS A 168 -3.32 9.30 5.00
CA HIS A 168 -2.03 8.84 4.51
C HIS A 168 -1.37 9.95 3.68
N GLY A 169 -0.37 10.61 4.27
CA GLY A 169 0.47 11.59 3.58
C GLY A 169 1.71 10.90 3.03
N ASP A 170 1.57 10.12 1.95
CA ASP A 170 2.70 9.92 1.04
C ASP A 170 2.31 9.28 -0.31
N LEU A 171 2.46 10.08 -1.38
CA LEU A 171 3.33 9.84 -2.54
C LEU A 171 2.74 10.19 -3.93
N ILE A 172 3.18 11.36 -4.39
CA ILE A 172 3.78 11.68 -5.71
C ILE A 172 2.98 11.42 -7.01
N ARG A 173 2.13 10.41 -7.20
CA ARG A 173 1.37 10.26 -8.47
C ARG A 173 0.02 9.51 -8.34
N GLY A 174 -1.07 10.28 -8.28
CA GLY A 174 -2.40 9.87 -8.75
C GLY A 174 -3.23 8.97 -7.81
N PRO A 175 -4.57 8.97 -7.97
CA PRO A 175 -5.46 8.62 -6.87
C PRO A 175 -5.59 7.11 -6.72
N ARG A 176 -5.58 6.62 -5.48
CA ARG A 176 -6.11 5.29 -5.15
C ARG A 176 -7.34 5.46 -4.28
N THR A 177 -8.45 4.95 -4.79
CA THR A 177 -9.79 5.04 -4.19
C THR A 177 -9.82 4.59 -2.73
N LEU A 178 -10.28 5.49 -1.85
CA LEU A 178 -10.81 5.18 -0.52
C LEU A 178 -12.00 4.23 -0.62
N TYR A 179 -12.24 3.44 0.42
CA TYR A 179 -13.60 3.38 0.92
C TYR A 179 -13.67 3.88 2.36
N SER A 180 -14.66 4.75 2.54
CA SER A 180 -14.92 5.52 3.73
C SER A 180 -15.34 4.64 4.91
N PRO A 181 -15.09 5.10 6.15
CA PRO A 181 -15.69 4.50 7.33
C PRO A 181 -17.22 4.38 7.20
N THR A 182 -17.81 3.36 7.83
CA THR A 182 -19.27 3.22 7.92
C THR A 182 -19.88 4.34 8.78
N LYS A 183 -21.20 4.47 8.74
CA LYS A 183 -21.91 5.53 9.47
C LYS A 183 -21.63 5.51 10.99
N GLU A 184 -21.51 4.34 11.62
CA GLU A 184 -21.14 4.28 13.05
C GLU A 184 -19.70 4.74 13.33
N GLN A 185 -18.75 4.41 12.44
CA GLN A 185 -17.36 4.83 12.55
C GLN A 185 -17.22 6.35 12.32
N PHE A 186 -18.00 6.90 11.39
CA PHE A 186 -18.05 8.34 11.15
C PHE A 186 -18.71 9.10 12.32
N ASP A 187 -19.84 8.61 12.83
CA ASP A 187 -20.57 9.26 13.94
C ASP A 187 -19.81 9.18 15.28
N ALA A 188 -18.91 8.21 15.46
CA ALA A 188 -17.98 8.18 16.59
C ALA A 188 -16.89 9.25 16.45
N LEU A 189 -16.34 9.40 15.24
CA LEU A 189 -15.35 10.43 14.89
C LEU A 189 -15.92 11.84 15.08
N THR A 190 -17.16 12.09 14.65
CA THR A 190 -17.85 13.38 14.84
C THR A 190 -18.13 13.70 16.32
N ARG A 191 -18.22 12.69 17.19
CA ARG A 191 -18.39 12.87 18.64
C ARG A 191 -17.07 13.18 19.35
N TYR A 192 -15.95 12.73 18.81
CA TYR A 192 -14.62 13.04 19.31
C TYR A 192 -14.21 14.49 18.98
N GLU A 193 -14.41 14.95 17.74
CA GLU A 193 -14.13 16.33 17.31
C GLU A 193 -14.94 17.39 18.10
N ARG A 194 -16.09 17.00 18.67
CA ARG A 194 -16.89 17.86 19.55
C ARG A 194 -16.34 18.02 20.97
N LYS A 195 -15.21 17.40 21.32
CA LYS A 195 -14.49 17.63 22.59
C LYS A 195 -13.07 18.11 22.31
N LEU A 196 -12.92 19.39 21.97
CA LEU A 196 -11.59 20.01 22.01
C LEU A 196 -11.10 20.09 23.47
N PRO A 197 -9.81 19.81 23.72
CA PRO A 197 -9.20 20.08 25.02
C PRO A 197 -9.19 21.61 25.28
N PRO A 198 -9.22 22.04 26.56
CA PRO A 198 -9.44 23.43 26.94
C PRO A 198 -8.31 24.40 26.59
N ASN A 199 -7.18 23.94 26.02
CA ASN A 199 -6.03 24.79 25.71
C ASN A 199 -5.76 24.84 24.20
N PRO A 200 -5.52 26.02 23.62
CA PRO A 200 -5.23 26.18 22.20
C PRO A 200 -3.84 25.62 21.81
N PRO A 201 -3.62 25.30 20.51
CA PRO A 201 -2.35 24.78 20.01
C PRO A 201 -1.18 25.76 20.23
N GLN A 202 0.03 25.20 20.39
CA GLN A 202 1.25 25.93 20.75
C GLN A 202 1.80 26.81 19.60
N PRO A 203 2.62 27.84 19.91
CA PRO A 203 3.07 28.86 18.95
C PRO A 203 4.05 28.25 17.94
N GLY A 204 3.68 28.24 16.67
CA GLY A 204 4.52 27.72 15.58
C GLY A 204 3.74 27.25 14.34
N CYS A 205 2.45 26.96 14.47
CA CYS A 205 1.57 26.78 13.32
C CYS A 205 1.31 28.14 12.67
N VAL A 206 1.66 28.28 11.40
CA VAL A 206 1.34 29.49 10.63
C VAL A 206 -0.15 29.46 10.35
N GLU A 207 -0.88 30.38 10.96
CA GLU A 207 -2.30 30.59 10.70
C GLU A 207 -2.45 31.16 9.28
N ASP A 208 -2.95 30.35 8.34
CA ASP A 208 -3.17 30.76 6.95
C ASP A 208 -4.64 30.58 6.53
N GLY A 209 -5.09 31.45 5.60
CA GLY A 209 -6.47 31.49 5.12
C GLY A 209 -6.90 30.24 4.35
N MET A 210 -5.94 29.47 3.83
CA MET A 210 -6.23 28.20 3.16
C MET A 210 -6.70 27.11 4.14
N ASP A 211 -6.11 27.06 5.34
CA ASP A 211 -6.49 26.12 6.39
C ASP A 211 -7.65 26.66 7.23
N TRP A 212 -7.74 27.99 7.37
CA TRP A 212 -8.75 28.70 8.14
C TRP A 212 -9.35 29.85 7.32
N PRO A 213 -10.32 29.57 6.43
CA PRO A 213 -10.93 30.57 5.54
C PRO A 213 -11.48 31.82 6.26
N GLU A 214 -11.85 31.66 7.52
CA GLU A 214 -12.31 32.74 8.37
C GLU A 214 -11.23 33.79 8.72
N LEU A 215 -9.94 33.46 8.60
CA LEU A 215 -8.85 34.44 8.74
C LEU A 215 -8.91 35.47 7.60
N ASP A 216 -9.22 35.04 6.39
CA ASP A 216 -9.43 35.92 5.24
C ASP A 216 -10.71 36.73 5.42
N ASP A 217 -11.79 36.12 5.92
CA ASP A 217 -13.03 36.85 6.25
C ASP A 217 -12.78 37.94 7.30
N ARG A 218 -11.97 37.66 8.33
CA ARG A 218 -11.57 38.67 9.33
C ARG A 218 -10.74 39.78 8.70
N ARG A 219 -9.85 39.47 7.76
CA ARG A 219 -9.07 40.47 7.02
C ARG A 219 -9.97 41.35 6.15
N ILE A 220 -10.94 40.76 5.46
CA ILE A 220 -11.96 41.46 4.67
C ILE A 220 -12.75 42.43 5.57
N LEU A 221 -13.17 41.98 6.76
CA LEU A 221 -13.87 42.83 7.72
C LEU A 221 -13.00 43.96 8.29
N LEU A 222 -11.70 43.70 8.51
CA LEU A 222 -10.77 44.73 8.98
C LEU A 222 -10.50 45.81 7.94
N LEU A 223 -10.56 45.47 6.66
CA LEU A 223 -10.34 46.39 5.55
C LEU A 223 -11.64 47.07 5.07
N GLY A 224 -12.80 46.59 5.50
CA GLY A 224 -14.09 47.20 5.21
C GLY A 224 -14.19 48.62 5.77
N GLY A 225 -14.57 49.57 4.92
CA GLY A 225 -14.64 50.99 5.27
C GLY A 225 -13.32 51.76 5.12
N PHE A 226 -12.24 51.10 4.70
CA PHE A 226 -11.00 51.75 4.29
C PHE A 226 -10.89 51.85 2.77
N SER A 227 -10.37 52.99 2.30
CA SER A 227 -10.09 53.23 0.90
C SER A 227 -8.60 53.47 0.66
N ASN A 228 -8.16 53.20 -0.57
CA ASN A 228 -6.82 53.55 -1.03
C ASN A 228 -6.66 55.07 -1.21
N ALA A 229 -5.45 55.51 -1.57
CA ALA A 229 -5.12 56.93 -1.72
C ALA A 229 -5.94 57.63 -2.84
N GLN A 230 -6.57 56.86 -3.73
CA GLN A 230 -7.45 57.32 -4.81
C GLN A 230 -8.93 57.37 -4.38
N GLY A 231 -9.25 57.00 -3.14
CA GLY A 231 -10.61 56.99 -2.58
C GLY A 231 -11.39 55.73 -2.90
N GLU A 232 -10.81 54.76 -3.60
CA GLU A 232 -11.48 53.49 -3.92
C GLU A 232 -11.42 52.53 -2.72
N PRO A 233 -12.54 51.88 -2.35
CA PRO A 233 -12.57 50.99 -1.20
C PRO A 233 -11.73 49.73 -1.45
N TYR A 234 -11.01 49.27 -0.42
CA TYR A 234 -10.21 48.04 -0.51
C TYR A 234 -11.06 46.76 -0.60
N VAL A 235 -12.29 46.83 -0.09
CA VAL A 235 -13.26 45.74 -0.06
C VAL A 235 -14.60 46.32 -0.48
N ASN A 236 -15.31 45.66 -1.39
CA ASN A 236 -16.64 46.10 -1.80
C ASN A 236 -17.71 45.72 -0.75
N ASP A 237 -18.85 46.43 -0.77
CA ASP A 237 -19.90 46.27 0.23
C ASP A 237 -20.50 44.85 0.27
N ASP A 238 -20.60 44.18 -0.88
CA ASP A 238 -21.13 42.82 -0.99
C ASP A 238 -20.19 41.79 -0.35
N GLU A 239 -18.88 41.92 -0.57
CA GLU A 239 -17.84 41.07 0.00
C GLU A 239 -17.74 41.27 1.52
N TYR A 240 -17.84 42.52 1.97
CA TYR A 240 -17.92 42.86 3.39
C TYR A 240 -19.17 42.26 4.05
N ALA A 241 -20.34 42.37 3.40
CA ALA A 241 -21.58 41.79 3.88
C ALA A 241 -21.51 40.26 3.94
N ALA A 242 -20.92 39.61 2.93
CA ALA A 242 -20.75 38.17 2.88
C ALA A 242 -19.78 37.66 3.97
N ALA A 243 -18.65 38.35 4.18
CA ALA A 243 -17.72 38.04 5.28
C ALA A 243 -18.37 38.22 6.65
N THR A 244 -19.23 39.24 6.82
CA THR A 244 -19.98 39.48 8.07
C THR A 244 -20.93 38.31 8.41
N VAL A 245 -21.42 37.59 7.40
CA VAL A 245 -22.25 36.39 7.60
C VAL A 245 -21.37 35.16 7.86
N ARG A 246 -20.30 34.96 7.08
CA ARG A 246 -19.42 33.78 7.20
C ARG A 246 -18.67 33.74 8.53
N ILE A 247 -18.21 34.89 9.04
CA ILE A 247 -17.48 34.96 10.31
C ILE A 247 -18.31 34.52 11.53
N LYS A 248 -19.64 34.48 11.40
CA LYS A 248 -20.55 33.97 12.43
C LYS A 248 -20.70 32.44 12.42
N ASN A 249 -20.20 31.78 11.38
CA ASN A 249 -20.27 30.32 11.17
C ASN A 249 -18.88 29.66 11.25
N ILE A 250 -18.01 30.20 12.10
CA ILE A 250 -16.68 29.63 12.35
C ILE A 250 -16.77 28.31 13.10
N THR A 251 -15.83 27.40 12.84
CA THR A 251 -15.82 26.10 13.51
C THR A 251 -15.01 26.15 14.82
N PRO A 252 -15.28 25.28 15.81
CA PRO A 252 -14.52 25.24 17.06
C PRO A 252 -13.02 25.04 16.93
N SER A 253 -12.57 24.45 15.82
CA SER A 253 -11.18 24.25 15.49
C SER A 253 -10.48 25.52 14.98
N SER A 254 -11.24 26.55 14.59
CA SER A 254 -10.72 27.82 14.09
C SER A 254 -9.86 28.58 15.12
N PRO A 255 -8.75 29.22 14.72
CA PRO A 255 -8.02 30.16 15.58
C PRO A 255 -8.84 31.41 15.95
N LEU A 256 -9.89 31.73 15.19
CA LEU A 256 -10.81 32.83 15.50
C LEU A 256 -11.96 32.39 16.40
N TRP A 257 -12.08 31.11 16.73
CA TRP A 257 -13.11 30.61 17.63
C TRP A 257 -12.94 31.19 19.04
N ARG A 258 -13.94 31.96 19.49
CA ARG A 258 -14.01 32.46 20.86
C ARG A 258 -15.20 31.82 21.59
N PRO A 259 -14.96 30.97 22.60
CA PRO A 259 -16.03 30.34 23.37
C PRO A 259 -16.94 31.33 24.12
N SER A 260 -16.48 32.57 24.34
CA SER A 260 -17.12 33.57 25.20
C SER A 260 -18.07 34.56 24.49
N GLU A 261 -18.31 34.39 23.19
CA GLU A 261 -19.21 35.26 22.39
C GLU A 261 -20.48 34.54 21.91
N ILE A 262 -20.80 33.38 22.51
CA ILE A 262 -22.07 32.67 22.36
C ILE A 262 -22.90 32.85 23.63
#